data_AF-A0A3C2DVB9-F1
#
_entry.id   AF-A0A3C2DVB9-F1
#
_cell.length_a   1.000
_cell.length_b   1.000
_cell.length_c   1.000
_cell.angle_alpha   90.00
_cell.angle_beta   90.00
_cell.angle_gamma   90.00
#
_symmetry.space_group_name_H-M   'P 1'
#
loop_
_entity.id
_entity.type
_entity.pdbx_description
1 polymer ?
#
loop_
_entity_poly.entity_id
_entity_poly.type
_entity_poly.pdbx_seq_one_letter_code
_entity_poly.pdbx_strand_id
1 'polypeptide(L)'
;ITAGMGGGTGTGAAPVIAEIAKEKGILTVGIVTKPFDFEGKVRMQQAEAGIAELAGHVDSLVVIPNERLKQVSEQKITLLNAFDIADDVLRQGVKSISDLIIKPALINLDFADVTAVMKDAGHAHMGVGTAKGKDKAEQAAQRAISSPLLESTIDGAKGVIISISASEDIGLDGIDTAAGIVRAAADEDANIIFGVDLDKEKEDEMTITVIATGFGTDENGMPKKPSKTDDFSFGGKDDGFEDVSSTTDNGKGFGNDDGYMDVLDIFNGKK
;
A
#
# COMPACT_ATOMS: atom_id res chain seq x y z
N ILE A 1 11.22 10.39 8.76
CA ILE A 1 11.15 9.72 10.08
C ILE A 1 10.81 8.25 9.82
N THR A 2 11.54 7.31 10.43
CA THR A 2 11.24 5.88 10.29
C THR A 2 11.14 5.21 11.65
N ALA A 3 10.18 4.28 11.79
CA ALA A 3 9.94 3.54 13.02
C ALA A 3 9.16 2.24 12.76
N GLY A 4 9.44 1.21 13.56
CA GLY A 4 8.55 0.06 13.72
C GLY A 4 7.47 0.34 14.75
N MET A 5 6.21 0.30 14.33
CA MET A 5 5.07 0.65 15.17
C MET A 5 4.61 -0.55 16.01
N GLY A 6 3.99 -0.27 17.16
CA GLY A 6 3.51 -1.27 18.11
C GLY A 6 4.48 -1.55 19.26
N GLY A 7 5.71 -1.04 19.22
CA GLY A 7 6.58 -0.95 20.41
C GLY A 7 6.23 0.26 21.30
N GLY A 8 7.01 0.51 22.35
CA GLY A 8 6.86 1.71 23.18
C GLY A 8 7.49 2.95 22.55
N THR A 9 8.80 2.90 22.30
CA THR A 9 9.58 4.08 21.89
C THR A 9 9.25 4.58 20.50
N GLY A 10 9.23 3.69 19.49
CA GLY A 10 8.92 4.10 18.11
C GLY A 10 7.52 4.72 17.99
N THR A 11 6.52 4.03 18.55
CA THR A 11 5.12 4.45 18.55
C THR A 11 4.89 5.79 19.25
N GLY A 12 5.50 6.01 20.42
CA GLY A 12 5.26 7.22 21.21
C GLY A 12 6.19 8.40 20.88
N ALA A 13 7.42 8.15 20.39
CA ALA A 13 8.36 9.22 20.11
C ALA A 13 8.28 9.73 18.66
N ALA A 14 7.88 8.88 17.69
CA ALA A 14 7.81 9.29 16.29
C ALA A 14 6.85 10.46 16.05
N PRO A 15 5.63 10.50 16.63
CA PRO A 15 4.71 11.65 16.48
C PRO A 15 5.31 12.94 17.02
N VAL A 16 5.94 12.91 18.19
CA VAL A 16 6.57 14.08 18.82
C VAL A 16 7.71 14.63 17.96
N ILE A 17 8.56 13.76 17.41
CA ILE A 17 9.65 14.18 16.51
C ILE A 17 9.07 14.77 15.22
N ALA A 18 8.00 14.18 14.68
CA ALA A 18 7.31 14.67 13.49
C ALA A 18 6.70 16.06 13.70
N GLU A 19 6.04 16.25 14.83
CA GLU A 19 5.45 17.54 15.21
C GLU A 19 6.52 18.64 15.24
N ILE A 20 7.63 18.41 15.93
CA ILE A 20 8.72 19.39 16.03
C ILE A 20 9.32 19.70 14.64
N ALA A 21 9.44 18.70 13.76
CA ALA A 21 9.95 18.90 12.41
C ALA A 21 8.98 19.72 11.54
N LYS A 22 7.69 19.37 11.57
CA LYS A 22 6.63 20.03 10.80
C LYS A 22 6.40 21.47 11.27
N GLU A 23 6.42 21.73 12.58
CA GLU A 23 6.35 23.09 13.16
C GLU A 23 7.51 24.00 12.71
N LYS A 24 8.67 23.41 12.41
CA LYS A 24 9.83 24.14 11.85
C LYS A 24 9.73 24.37 10.34
N GLY A 25 8.65 23.93 9.69
CA GLY A 25 8.45 24.05 8.24
C GLY A 25 9.32 23.08 7.42
N ILE A 26 9.79 21.99 8.03
CA ILE A 26 10.56 20.95 7.33
C ILE A 26 9.56 19.97 6.70
N LEU A 27 9.76 19.63 5.42
CA LEU A 27 9.00 18.56 4.76
C LEU A 27 9.20 17.25 5.54
N THR A 28 8.15 16.80 6.21
CA THR A 28 8.20 15.73 7.19
C THR A 28 7.49 14.50 6.64
N VAL A 29 8.27 13.52 6.18
CA VAL A 29 7.76 12.25 5.67
C VAL A 29 7.95 11.15 6.73
N GLY A 30 6.87 10.46 7.09
CA GLY A 30 6.90 9.25 7.92
C GLY A 30 6.92 8.00 7.05
N ILE A 31 7.83 7.06 7.32
CA ILE A 31 7.85 5.73 6.70
C ILE A 31 7.90 4.71 7.82
N VAL A 32 6.81 4.00 8.07
CA VAL A 32 6.66 3.16 9.28
C VAL A 32 6.15 1.77 8.95
N THR A 33 6.48 0.79 9.78
CA THR A 33 5.97 -0.58 9.64
C THR A 33 4.89 -0.91 10.66
N LYS A 34 3.86 -1.66 10.24
CA LYS A 34 2.94 -2.36 11.15
C LYS A 34 3.55 -3.71 11.54
N PRO A 35 3.32 -4.20 12.78
CA PRO A 35 3.86 -5.49 13.23
C PRO A 35 3.27 -6.66 12.43
N PHE A 36 3.89 -7.83 12.52
CA PHE A 36 3.31 -9.07 12.01
C PHE A 36 2.13 -9.52 12.87
N ASP A 37 1.18 -10.24 12.27
CA ASP A 37 0.02 -10.77 13.01
C ASP A 37 0.42 -11.70 14.17
N PHE A 38 1.54 -12.42 14.03
CA PHE A 38 2.04 -13.33 15.08
C PHE A 38 2.55 -12.58 16.32
N GLU A 39 2.89 -11.29 16.22
CA GLU A 39 3.34 -10.49 17.36
C GLU A 39 2.19 -10.12 18.30
N GLY A 40 0.95 -10.35 17.87
CA GLY A 40 -0.25 -10.28 18.70
C GLY A 40 -1.07 -9.00 18.57
N LYS A 41 -2.36 -9.10 18.90
CA LYS A 41 -3.36 -8.04 18.71
C LYS A 41 -3.05 -6.75 19.46
N VAL A 42 -2.51 -6.84 20.68
CA VAL A 42 -2.17 -5.66 21.50
C VAL A 42 -1.12 -4.81 20.79
N ARG A 43 -0.11 -5.44 20.19
CA ARG A 43 0.95 -4.76 19.46
C ARG A 43 0.41 -4.07 18.20
N MET A 44 -0.50 -4.74 17.48
CA MET A 44 -1.18 -4.15 16.33
C MET A 44 -2.03 -2.94 16.71
N GLN A 45 -2.83 -3.03 17.78
CA GLN A 45 -3.65 -1.90 18.26
C GLN A 45 -2.78 -0.69 18.67
N GLN A 46 -1.65 -0.93 19.33
CA GLN A 46 -0.69 0.12 19.64
C GLN A 46 -0.10 0.75 18.37
N ALA A 47 0.20 -0.08 17.36
CA ALA A 47 0.70 0.40 16.08
C ALA A 47 -0.32 1.29 15.38
N GLU A 48 -1.57 0.86 15.28
CA GLU A 48 -2.66 1.62 14.65
C GLU A 48 -2.88 2.97 15.35
N ALA A 49 -2.91 2.97 16.69
CA ALA A 49 -3.06 4.21 17.46
C ALA A 49 -1.91 5.19 17.22
N GLY A 50 -0.65 4.72 17.25
CA GLY A 50 0.50 5.58 16.99
C GLY A 50 0.61 6.04 15.54
N ILE A 51 0.16 5.23 14.57
CA ILE A 51 0.10 5.61 13.15
C ILE A 51 -0.92 6.74 12.97
N ALA A 52 -2.10 6.63 13.60
CA ALA A 52 -3.12 7.66 13.56
C ALA A 52 -2.64 8.98 14.17
N GLU A 53 -1.92 8.91 15.31
CA GLU A 53 -1.31 10.08 15.92
C GLU A 53 -0.23 10.69 15.00
N LEU A 54 0.69 9.87 14.48
CA LEU A 54 1.75 10.30 13.58
C LEU A 54 1.19 10.97 12.31
N ALA A 55 0.09 10.46 11.75
CA ALA A 55 -0.54 11.00 10.56
C ALA A 55 -0.94 12.48 10.70
N GLY A 56 -1.31 12.92 11.91
CA GLY A 56 -1.61 14.32 12.19
C GLY A 56 -0.40 15.25 12.19
N HIS A 57 0.81 14.71 12.31
CA HIS A 57 2.05 15.47 12.51
C HIS A 57 3.04 15.35 11.36
N VAL A 58 2.71 14.64 10.28
CA VAL A 58 3.53 14.51 9.08
C VAL A 58 2.88 15.19 7.87
N ASP A 59 3.66 15.46 6.84
CA ASP A 59 3.15 15.88 5.53
C ASP A 59 2.66 14.67 4.72
N SER A 60 3.44 13.58 4.77
CA SER A 60 3.11 12.32 4.12
C SER A 60 3.48 11.13 5.00
N LEU A 61 2.64 10.09 4.99
CA LEU A 61 2.82 8.87 5.77
C LEU A 61 2.76 7.62 4.89
N VAL A 62 3.89 6.96 4.70
CA VAL A 62 3.99 5.64 4.08
C VAL A 62 3.89 4.58 5.17
N VAL A 63 2.84 3.75 5.11
CA VAL A 63 2.62 2.66 6.05
C VAL A 63 2.89 1.33 5.37
N ILE A 64 3.79 0.54 5.94
CA ILE A 64 4.26 -0.73 5.39
C ILE A 64 3.78 -1.87 6.28
N PRO A 65 2.74 -2.62 5.87
CA PRO A 65 2.30 -3.78 6.64
C PRO A 65 3.30 -4.94 6.52
N ASN A 66 3.93 -5.33 7.62
CA ASN A 66 4.90 -6.44 7.62
C ASN A 66 4.32 -7.75 7.08
N GLU A 67 3.01 -7.96 7.21
CA GLU A 67 2.33 -9.14 6.66
C GLU A 67 2.44 -9.23 5.13
N ARG A 68 2.59 -8.10 4.43
CA ARG A 68 2.77 -8.05 2.96
C ARG A 68 4.18 -8.43 2.52
N LEU A 69 5.17 -8.38 3.40
CA LEU A 69 6.55 -8.76 3.07
C LEU A 69 6.62 -10.21 2.59
N LYS A 70 5.76 -11.10 3.13
CA LYS A 70 5.61 -12.50 2.70
C LYS A 70 5.25 -12.66 1.23
N GLN A 71 4.60 -11.66 0.63
CA GLN A 71 4.13 -11.68 -0.75
C GLN A 71 5.16 -11.08 -1.72
N VAL A 72 6.11 -10.30 -1.20
CA VAL A 72 7.14 -9.60 -1.99
C VAL A 72 8.40 -10.45 -2.14
N SER A 73 8.70 -11.30 -1.16
CA SER A 73 9.90 -12.15 -1.17
C SER A 73 9.68 -13.46 -1.94
N GLU A 74 10.51 -13.71 -2.95
CA GLU A 74 10.59 -15.01 -3.63
C GLU A 74 11.17 -16.11 -2.72
N GLN A 75 11.91 -15.73 -1.68
CA GLN A 75 12.49 -16.63 -0.70
C GLN A 75 11.55 -16.84 0.48
N LYS A 76 11.53 -18.08 1.02
CA LYS A 76 10.78 -18.40 2.25
C LYS A 76 11.22 -17.47 3.38
N ILE A 77 10.29 -16.66 3.87
CA ILE A 77 10.52 -15.84 5.05
C ILE A 77 10.54 -16.73 6.29
N THR A 78 11.66 -16.67 7.00
CA THR A 78 11.87 -17.22 8.34
C THR A 78 11.75 -16.09 9.35
N LEU A 79 11.56 -16.41 10.63
CA LEU A 79 11.59 -15.37 11.67
C LEU A 79 12.92 -14.60 11.69
N LEU A 80 14.03 -15.26 11.31
CA LEU A 80 15.37 -14.66 11.35
C LEU A 80 15.54 -13.54 10.31
N ASN A 81 15.04 -13.74 9.09
CA ASN A 81 15.20 -12.77 7.99
C ASN A 81 13.96 -11.87 7.78
N ALA A 82 12.85 -12.12 8.47
CA ALA A 82 11.63 -11.32 8.34
C ALA A 82 11.87 -9.83 8.66
N PHE A 83 12.67 -9.56 9.70
CA PHE A 83 13.02 -8.20 10.09
C PHE A 83 14.03 -7.57 9.12
N ASP A 84 15.00 -8.33 8.62
CA ASP A 84 15.94 -7.84 7.59
C ASP A 84 15.20 -7.41 6.32
N ILE A 85 14.17 -8.16 5.92
CA ILE A 85 13.32 -7.81 4.77
C ILE A 85 12.50 -6.55 5.06
N ALA A 86 11.97 -6.39 6.28
CA ALA A 86 11.26 -5.18 6.68
C ALA A 86 12.20 -3.96 6.64
N ASP A 87 13.42 -4.11 7.15
CA ASP A 87 14.46 -3.08 7.15
C ASP A 87 14.88 -2.73 5.72
N ASP A 88 15.02 -3.72 4.82
CA ASP A 88 15.35 -3.44 3.43
C ASP A 88 14.23 -2.67 2.72
N VAL A 89 12.96 -3.00 2.98
CA VAL A 89 11.82 -2.24 2.43
C VAL A 89 11.78 -0.81 2.97
N LEU A 90 12.03 -0.60 4.27
CA LEU A 90 12.18 0.74 4.86
C LEU A 90 13.33 1.51 4.21
N ARG A 91 14.48 0.86 4.04
CA ARG A 91 15.67 1.43 3.38
C ARG A 91 15.35 1.81 1.94
N GLN A 92 14.67 0.96 1.18
CA GLN A 92 14.25 1.23 -0.19
C GLN A 92 13.32 2.44 -0.27
N GLY A 93 12.34 2.55 0.64
CA GLY A 93 11.42 3.69 0.68
C GLY A 93 12.10 5.02 1.02
N VAL A 94 13.07 5.02 1.94
CA VAL A 94 13.87 6.22 2.23
C VAL A 94 14.76 6.56 1.03
N LYS A 95 15.46 5.56 0.49
CA LYS A 95 16.39 5.72 -0.64
C LYS A 95 15.67 6.25 -1.89
N SER A 96 14.49 5.74 -2.20
CA SER A 96 13.74 6.13 -3.40
C SER A 96 13.37 7.60 -3.39
N ILE A 97 13.04 8.18 -2.24
CA ILE A 97 12.78 9.63 -2.12
C ILE A 97 14.08 10.42 -2.09
N SER A 98 15.06 9.98 -1.29
CA SER A 98 16.29 10.74 -1.10
C SER A 98 17.16 10.82 -2.36
N ASP A 99 17.23 9.72 -3.12
CA ASP A 99 18.06 9.64 -4.31
C ASP A 99 17.53 10.55 -5.43
N LEU A 100 16.22 10.79 -5.50
CA LEU A 100 15.61 11.73 -6.46
C LEU A 100 16.06 13.18 -6.25
N ILE A 101 16.46 13.54 -5.03
CA ILE A 101 16.84 14.90 -4.65
C ILE A 101 18.37 15.07 -4.64
N ILE A 102 19.08 14.09 -4.07
CA ILE A 102 20.49 14.25 -3.70
C ILE A 102 21.44 13.79 -4.80
N LYS A 103 21.09 12.74 -5.55
CA LYS A 103 22.00 12.19 -6.56
C LYS A 103 21.84 12.94 -7.87
N PRO A 104 22.95 13.29 -8.55
CA PRO A 104 22.91 13.65 -9.96
C PRO A 104 22.49 12.42 -10.78
N ALA A 105 21.23 12.39 -11.18
CA ALA A 105 20.63 11.42 -12.07
C ALA A 105 20.56 11.98 -13.49
N LEU A 106 20.25 11.13 -14.47
CA LEU A 106 20.10 11.55 -15.86
C LEU A 106 18.93 12.53 -16.01
N ILE A 107 17.85 12.26 -15.27
CA ILE A 107 16.69 13.13 -15.13
C ILE A 107 16.51 13.37 -13.63
N ASN A 108 16.93 14.55 -13.19
CA ASN A 108 16.77 14.97 -11.80
C ASN A 108 15.42 15.66 -11.58
N LEU A 109 14.85 15.38 -10.42
CA LEU A 109 13.80 16.19 -9.84
C LEU A 109 14.44 17.18 -8.87
N ASP A 110 13.83 18.36 -8.74
CA ASP A 110 14.23 19.27 -7.68
C ASP A 110 13.45 19.00 -6.38
N PHE A 111 13.89 19.62 -5.30
CA PHE A 111 13.21 19.48 -4.01
C PHE A 111 11.81 20.10 -4.01
N ALA A 112 11.55 21.10 -4.86
CA ALA A 112 10.25 21.75 -4.96
C ALA A 112 9.21 20.82 -5.63
N ASP A 113 9.61 20.04 -6.63
CA ASP A 113 8.77 19.01 -7.27
C ASP A 113 8.34 17.95 -6.26
N VAL A 114 9.30 17.40 -5.48
CA VAL A 114 9.00 16.43 -4.43
C VAL A 114 8.11 17.04 -3.33
N THR A 115 8.39 18.28 -2.94
CA THR A 115 7.57 19.00 -1.97
C THR A 115 6.14 19.21 -2.49
N ALA A 116 5.96 19.54 -3.77
CA ALA A 116 4.65 19.76 -4.35
C ALA A 116 3.77 18.50 -4.35
N VAL A 117 4.38 17.31 -4.41
CA VAL A 117 3.65 16.03 -4.34
C VAL A 117 3.46 15.54 -2.92
N MET A 118 4.45 15.67 -2.03
CA MET A 118 4.42 15.05 -0.71
C MET A 118 3.89 15.96 0.41
N LYS A 119 3.86 17.28 0.21
CA LYS A 119 3.43 18.22 1.26
C LYS A 119 1.93 18.09 1.53
N ASP A 120 1.57 17.91 2.80
CA ASP A 120 0.19 17.71 3.27
C ASP A 120 -0.62 16.66 2.47
N ALA A 121 0.07 15.68 1.90
CA ALA A 121 -0.53 14.65 1.06
C ALA A 121 -1.20 13.52 1.86
N GLY A 122 -0.96 13.46 3.17
CA GLY A 122 -1.55 12.46 4.06
C GLY A 122 -0.99 11.06 3.81
N HIS A 123 -1.88 10.08 3.72
CA HIS A 123 -1.48 8.68 3.49
C HIS A 123 -0.87 8.49 2.10
N ALA A 124 0.21 7.72 2.08
CA ALA A 124 0.96 7.38 0.89
C ALA A 124 1.16 5.87 0.79
N HIS A 125 1.26 5.40 -0.45
CA HIS A 125 1.52 4.00 -0.76
C HIS A 125 2.78 3.87 -1.60
N MET A 126 3.56 2.84 -1.31
CA MET A 126 4.80 2.55 -2.02
C MET A 126 4.68 1.20 -2.73
N GLY A 127 4.97 1.20 -4.02
CA GLY A 127 5.10 -0.01 -4.83
C GLY A 127 6.51 -0.11 -5.40
N VAL A 128 7.09 -1.31 -5.34
CA VAL A 128 8.41 -1.59 -5.91
C VAL A 128 8.30 -2.74 -6.89
N GLY A 129 8.87 -2.57 -8.07
CA GLY A 129 8.94 -3.59 -9.11
C GLY A 129 10.33 -3.66 -9.71
N THR A 130 10.86 -4.87 -9.79
CA THR A 130 12.17 -5.13 -10.41
C THR A 130 12.00 -6.18 -11.50
N ALA A 131 12.66 -5.98 -12.65
CA ALA A 131 12.67 -6.95 -13.73
C ALA A 131 13.99 -6.88 -14.52
N LYS A 132 14.25 -7.94 -15.29
CA LYS A 132 15.43 -8.12 -16.13
C LYS A 132 15.04 -8.59 -17.54
N GLY A 133 15.94 -8.44 -18.50
CA GLY A 133 15.72 -8.90 -19.87
C GLY A 133 15.03 -7.87 -20.77
N LYS A 134 14.61 -8.35 -21.93
CA LYS A 134 14.05 -7.52 -23.02
C LYS A 134 12.84 -6.68 -22.61
N ASP A 135 11.96 -7.25 -21.79
CA ASP A 135 10.71 -6.61 -21.38
C ASP A 135 10.81 -6.04 -19.94
N LYS A 136 12.04 -5.73 -19.47
CA LYS A 136 12.30 -5.26 -18.10
C LYS A 136 11.51 -4.01 -17.74
N ALA A 137 11.30 -3.09 -18.68
CA ALA A 137 10.53 -1.87 -18.45
C ALA A 137 9.06 -2.15 -18.13
N GLU A 138 8.38 -2.89 -19.00
CA GLU A 138 6.96 -3.24 -18.83
C GLU A 138 6.76 -4.09 -17.57
N GLN A 139 7.59 -5.12 -17.39
CA GLN A 139 7.47 -6.02 -16.23
C GLN A 139 7.75 -5.30 -14.90
N ALA A 140 8.77 -4.43 -14.84
CA ALA A 140 9.07 -3.67 -13.63
C ALA A 140 7.93 -2.70 -13.30
N ALA A 141 7.38 -2.01 -14.30
CA ALA A 141 6.27 -1.08 -14.11
C ALA A 141 5.03 -1.82 -13.62
N GLN A 142 4.67 -2.93 -14.26
CA GLN A 142 3.52 -3.74 -13.86
C GLN A 142 3.67 -4.27 -12.43
N ARG A 143 4.86 -4.76 -12.06
CA ARG A 143 5.15 -5.23 -10.69
C ARG A 143 5.07 -4.10 -9.67
N ALA A 144 5.50 -2.89 -10.02
CA ALA A 144 5.44 -1.74 -9.12
C ALA A 144 3.99 -1.31 -8.83
N ILE A 145 3.15 -1.21 -9.86
CA ILE A 145 1.73 -0.79 -9.69
C ILE A 145 0.84 -1.88 -9.09
N SER A 146 1.25 -3.15 -9.18
CA SER A 146 0.57 -4.29 -8.54
C SER A 146 1.29 -4.78 -7.29
N SER A 147 2.20 -3.98 -6.73
CA SER A 147 3.04 -4.41 -5.62
C SER A 147 2.19 -4.70 -4.37
N PRO A 148 2.44 -5.81 -3.64
CA PRO A 148 1.74 -6.11 -2.40
C PRO A 148 1.90 -5.06 -1.29
N LEU A 149 2.91 -4.19 -1.41
CA LEU A 149 3.18 -3.10 -0.48
C LEU A 149 2.19 -1.94 -0.63
N LEU A 150 1.45 -1.89 -1.73
CA LEU A 150 0.35 -0.98 -1.92
C LEU A 150 -0.87 -1.49 -1.13
N GLU A 151 -1.28 -0.77 -0.08
CA GLU A 151 -2.48 -1.15 0.68
C GLU A 151 -3.77 -0.97 -0.16
N SER A 152 -3.76 -0.03 -1.11
CA SER A 152 -4.79 0.16 -2.14
C SER A 152 -4.18 0.22 -3.55
N THR A 153 -5.00 0.11 -4.58
CA THR A 153 -4.57 0.41 -5.95
C THR A 153 -4.02 1.84 -6.05
N ILE A 154 -3.13 2.09 -7.02
CA ILE A 154 -2.65 3.46 -7.31
C ILE A 154 -3.72 4.34 -7.97
N ASP A 155 -4.84 3.74 -8.36
CA ASP A 155 -6.03 4.43 -8.83
C ASP A 155 -6.53 5.47 -7.82
N GLY A 156 -6.86 6.67 -8.32
CA GLY A 156 -7.29 7.82 -7.51
C GLY A 156 -6.17 8.59 -6.80
N ALA A 157 -4.89 8.24 -7.00
CA ALA A 157 -3.77 9.03 -6.49
C ALA A 157 -3.66 10.36 -7.25
N LYS A 158 -3.72 11.49 -6.54
CA LYS A 158 -3.57 12.83 -7.13
C LYS A 158 -2.11 13.28 -7.26
N GLY A 159 -1.18 12.62 -6.57
CA GLY A 159 0.25 12.88 -6.67
C GLY A 159 1.03 11.57 -6.76
N VAL A 160 1.89 11.45 -7.78
CA VAL A 160 2.67 10.23 -8.01
C VAL A 160 4.13 10.57 -8.26
N ILE A 161 5.02 9.89 -7.54
CA ILE A 161 6.47 9.95 -7.73
C ILE A 161 6.92 8.62 -8.35
N ILE A 162 7.60 8.69 -9.49
CA ILE A 162 8.18 7.53 -10.17
C ILE A 162 9.71 7.64 -10.11
N SER A 163 10.35 6.73 -9.39
CA SER A 163 11.81 6.60 -9.38
C SER A 163 12.21 5.39 -10.21
N ILE A 164 12.96 5.63 -11.28
CA ILE A 164 13.49 4.57 -12.14
C ILE A 164 14.99 4.49 -11.91
N SER A 165 15.47 3.29 -11.59
CA SER A 165 16.88 2.98 -11.50
C SER A 165 17.18 1.80 -12.42
N ALA A 166 17.94 2.04 -13.48
CA ALA A 166 18.19 1.06 -14.54
C ALA A 166 19.67 1.00 -14.93
N SER A 167 20.06 -0.08 -15.59
CA SER A 167 21.37 -0.20 -16.23
C SER A 167 21.57 0.85 -17.35
N GLU A 168 22.82 1.24 -17.62
CA GLU A 168 23.16 2.28 -18.62
C GLU A 168 22.74 1.94 -20.06
N ASP A 169 22.44 0.67 -20.34
CA ASP A 169 22.00 0.17 -21.64
C ASP A 169 20.50 0.41 -21.94
N ILE A 170 19.76 1.03 -21.01
CA ILE A 170 18.34 1.28 -21.18
C ILE A 170 18.05 2.29 -22.29
N GLY A 171 17.19 1.90 -23.23
CA GLY A 171 16.68 2.79 -24.28
C GLY A 171 15.57 3.71 -23.77
N LEU A 172 15.41 4.87 -24.42
CA LEU A 172 14.35 5.83 -24.11
C LEU A 172 12.95 5.20 -24.20
N ASP A 173 12.73 4.32 -25.18
CA ASP A 173 11.45 3.61 -25.36
C ASP A 173 11.05 2.79 -24.12
N GLY A 174 12.04 2.23 -23.41
CA GLY A 174 11.80 1.50 -22.17
C GLY A 174 11.35 2.43 -21.04
N ILE A 175 11.96 3.61 -20.92
CA ILE A 175 11.56 4.63 -19.94
C ILE A 175 10.14 5.14 -20.25
N ASP A 176 9.84 5.42 -21.53
CA ASP A 176 8.52 5.89 -21.96
C ASP A 176 7.43 4.84 -21.71
N THR A 177 7.71 3.57 -22.04
CA THR A 177 6.79 2.45 -21.76
C THR A 177 6.49 2.33 -20.28
N ALA A 178 7.53 2.36 -19.44
CA ALA A 178 7.38 2.26 -17.99
C ALA A 178 6.57 3.43 -17.41
N ALA A 179 6.89 4.66 -17.81
CA ALA A 179 6.17 5.85 -17.37
C ALA A 179 4.71 5.85 -17.85
N GLY A 180 4.45 5.41 -19.08
CA GLY A 180 3.12 5.27 -19.65
C GLY A 180 2.23 4.30 -18.88
N ILE A 181 2.77 3.14 -18.47
CA ILE A 181 2.05 2.15 -17.66
C ILE A 181 1.64 2.73 -16.31
N VAL A 182 2.57 3.37 -15.60
CA VAL A 182 2.26 3.97 -14.29
C VAL A 182 1.26 5.10 -14.42
N ARG A 183 1.40 5.95 -15.44
CA ARG A 183 0.47 7.05 -15.73
C ARG A 183 -0.93 6.56 -16.05
N ALA A 184 -1.07 5.50 -16.84
CA ALA A 184 -2.36 4.93 -17.21
C ALA A 184 -3.11 4.29 -16.02
N ALA A 185 -2.39 3.97 -14.94
CA ALA A 185 -2.97 3.39 -13.74
C ALA A 185 -3.23 4.42 -12.61
N ALA A 186 -2.72 5.65 -12.75
CA ALA A 186 -3.01 6.77 -11.86
C ALA A 186 -4.24 7.55 -12.33
N ASP A 187 -4.67 8.54 -11.54
CA ASP A 187 -5.74 9.47 -11.91
C ASP A 187 -5.35 10.33 -13.13
N GLU A 188 -6.30 10.63 -14.03
CA GLU A 188 -6.02 11.42 -15.26
C GLU A 188 -5.45 12.81 -14.94
N ASP A 189 -5.85 13.39 -13.81
CA ASP A 189 -5.41 14.70 -13.33
C ASP A 189 -4.27 14.60 -12.30
N ALA A 190 -3.64 13.42 -12.15
CA ALA A 190 -2.55 13.22 -11.21
C ALA A 190 -1.33 14.09 -11.58
N ASN A 191 -0.77 14.76 -10.57
CA ASN A 191 0.56 15.36 -10.69
C ASN A 191 1.62 14.26 -10.62
N ILE A 192 2.20 13.91 -11.77
CA ILE A 192 3.22 12.85 -11.88
C ILE A 192 4.59 13.48 -12.06
N ILE A 193 5.49 13.20 -11.12
CA ILE A 193 6.91 13.53 -11.22
C ILE A 193 7.71 12.24 -11.39
N PHE A 194 8.74 12.26 -12.23
CA PHE A 194 9.59 11.09 -12.42
C PHE A 194 11.07 11.47 -12.46
N GLY A 195 11.91 10.62 -11.87
CA GLY A 195 13.36 10.72 -11.93
C GLY A 195 13.98 9.43 -12.44
N VAL A 196 15.10 9.56 -13.15
CA VAL A 196 15.78 8.43 -13.78
C VAL A 196 17.26 8.45 -13.40
N ASP A 197 17.67 7.41 -12.68
CA ASP A 197 19.05 7.13 -12.28
C ASP A 197 19.60 5.95 -13.09
N LEU A 198 20.84 6.10 -13.56
CA LEU A 198 21.56 5.05 -14.29
C LEU A 198 22.60 4.44 -13.36
N ASP A 199 22.34 3.19 -12.96
CA ASP A 199 23.18 2.45 -12.02
C ASP A 199 24.10 1.50 -12.79
N LYS A 200 25.41 1.75 -12.70
CA LYS A 200 26.47 0.96 -13.35
C LYS A 200 26.62 -0.44 -12.76
N GLU A 201 26.16 -0.65 -11.53
CA GLU A 201 26.22 -1.96 -10.88
C GLU A 201 25.09 -2.88 -11.34
N LYS A 202 24.07 -2.34 -12.00
CA LYS A 202 22.97 -3.12 -12.56
C LYS A 202 23.34 -3.73 -13.91
N GLU A 203 23.17 -5.03 -14.00
CA GLU A 203 23.30 -5.78 -15.26
C GLU A 203 21.93 -6.17 -15.78
N ASP A 204 21.54 -5.56 -16.90
CA ASP A 204 20.26 -5.80 -17.59
C ASP A 204 19.03 -5.76 -16.66
N GLU A 205 19.04 -4.85 -15.69
CA GLU A 205 18.05 -4.78 -14.62
C GLU A 205 17.47 -3.38 -14.52
N MET A 206 16.16 -3.34 -14.29
CA MET A 206 15.42 -2.11 -13.99
C MET A 206 14.63 -2.29 -12.70
N THR A 207 14.73 -1.31 -11.83
CA THR A 207 13.89 -1.17 -10.63
C THR A 207 13.07 0.10 -10.75
N ILE A 208 11.77 -0.03 -10.57
CA ILE A 208 10.83 1.09 -10.52
C ILE A 208 10.23 1.13 -9.13
N THR A 209 10.31 2.29 -8.49
CA THR A 209 9.60 2.59 -7.26
C THR A 209 8.54 3.64 -7.54
N VAL A 210 7.29 3.34 -7.19
CA VAL A 210 6.15 4.25 -7.30
C VAL A 210 5.74 4.66 -5.89
N ILE A 211 5.65 5.96 -5.64
CA ILE A 211 5.06 6.51 -4.41
C ILE A 211 3.81 7.28 -4.82
N ALA A 212 2.66 6.77 -4.41
CA ALA A 212 1.37 7.36 -4.69
C ALA A 212 0.84 8.06 -3.43
N THR A 213 0.28 9.25 -3.61
CA THR A 213 -0.14 10.17 -2.54
C THR A 213 -1.43 10.89 -2.94
N GLY A 214 -2.09 11.53 -1.98
CA GLY A 214 -3.30 12.30 -2.27
C GLY A 214 -4.49 11.44 -2.67
N PHE A 215 -4.54 10.19 -2.18
CA PHE A 215 -5.74 9.37 -2.26
C PHE A 215 -6.84 10.08 -1.46
N GLY A 216 -7.96 10.40 -2.09
CA GLY A 216 -9.06 11.10 -1.43
C GLY A 216 -9.39 10.46 -0.08
N THR A 217 -9.46 11.28 0.97
CA THR A 217 -9.68 10.80 2.33
C THR A 217 -11.16 10.50 2.57
N ASP A 218 -11.44 9.45 3.34
CA ASP A 218 -12.71 9.34 4.05
C ASP A 218 -12.70 10.21 5.32
N GLU A 219 -13.81 10.18 6.07
CA GLU A 219 -14.04 10.97 7.30
C GLU A 219 -12.95 10.76 8.38
N ASN A 220 -12.17 9.68 8.27
CA ASN A 220 -11.12 9.28 9.20
C ASN A 220 -9.69 9.47 8.65
N GLY A 221 -9.54 10.14 7.49
CA GLY A 221 -8.22 10.40 6.90
C GLY A 221 -7.55 9.18 6.27
N MET A 222 -8.28 8.07 6.09
CA MET A 222 -7.79 6.88 5.38
C MET A 222 -8.06 7.01 3.87
N PRO A 223 -7.25 6.35 3.01
CA PRO A 223 -7.52 6.29 1.58
C PRO A 223 -8.91 5.69 1.33
N LYS A 224 -9.77 6.37 0.57
CA LYS A 224 -11.04 5.79 0.10
C LYS A 224 -10.74 4.51 -0.69
N LYS A 225 -11.32 3.38 -0.26
CA LYS A 225 -11.34 2.17 -1.09
C LYS A 225 -11.92 2.49 -2.47
N PRO A 226 -11.38 1.91 -3.56
CA PRO A 226 -11.95 2.09 -4.88
C PRO A 226 -13.41 1.61 -4.86
N SER A 227 -14.33 2.49 -5.25
CA SER A 227 -15.76 2.17 -5.31
C SER A 227 -16.00 1.20 -6.46
N LYS A 228 -16.24 -0.07 -6.15
CA LYS A 228 -16.91 -0.97 -7.09
C LYS A 228 -18.38 -0.55 -7.18
N THR A 229 -18.71 0.37 -8.09
CA THR A 229 -20.09 0.60 -8.52
C THR A 229 -20.10 1.21 -9.92
N ASP A 230 -20.12 0.34 -10.92
CA ASP A 230 -20.97 0.55 -12.11
C ASP A 230 -21.97 -0.61 -12.13
N ASP A 231 -22.94 -0.53 -11.24
CA ASP A 231 -24.15 -1.36 -11.32
C ASP A 231 -25.00 -0.74 -12.43
N PHE A 232 -24.91 -1.35 -13.62
CA PHE A 232 -25.74 -0.99 -14.77
C PHE A 232 -27.22 -1.20 -14.41
N SER A 233 -27.88 -0.13 -13.96
CA SER A 233 -29.34 -0.08 -13.87
C SER A 233 -29.93 0.12 -15.26
N PHE A 234 -30.34 -0.99 -15.89
CA PHE A 234 -31.24 -0.93 -17.03
C PHE A 234 -32.64 -0.55 -16.53
N GLY A 235 -33.07 0.66 -16.85
CA GLY A 235 -34.45 1.10 -16.66
C GLY A 235 -35.40 0.30 -17.55
N GLY A 236 -36.38 -0.36 -16.92
CA GLY A 236 -37.48 -1.05 -17.57
C GLY A 236 -38.73 -0.95 -16.71
N LYS A 237 -39.79 -0.43 -17.32
CA LYS A 237 -41.09 -0.06 -16.73
C LYS A 237 -41.82 -1.19 -16.02
N ASP A 238 -42.67 -0.76 -15.08
CA ASP A 238 -43.81 -1.45 -14.47
C ASP A 238 -44.53 -2.41 -15.40
N ASP A 239 -44.94 -3.57 -14.86
CA ASP A 239 -46.35 -4.03 -14.89
C ASP A 239 -46.55 -5.22 -13.91
N GLY A 240 -47.33 -4.95 -12.84
CA GLY A 240 -48.25 -5.83 -12.11
C GLY A 240 -47.85 -7.24 -11.64
N PHE A 241 -47.97 -7.52 -10.32
CA PHE A 241 -49.18 -8.14 -9.74
C PHE A 241 -49.08 -8.28 -8.21
N GLU A 242 -50.25 -8.45 -7.61
CA GLU A 242 -50.76 -8.19 -6.26
C GLU A 242 -50.06 -8.80 -5.01
N ASP A 243 -50.23 -8.02 -3.95
CA ASP A 243 -49.95 -8.27 -2.53
C ASP A 243 -51.16 -9.00 -1.88
N VAL A 244 -50.91 -10.07 -1.10
CA VAL A 244 -51.94 -10.62 -0.18
C VAL A 244 -51.30 -10.97 1.16
N SER A 245 -51.71 -10.19 2.16
CA SER A 245 -51.45 -10.31 3.58
C SER A 245 -52.10 -11.54 4.23
N SER A 246 -51.42 -12.04 5.28
CA SER A 246 -51.96 -12.65 6.51
C SER A 246 -52.85 -13.90 6.40
N THR A 247 -52.57 -14.94 7.19
CA THR A 247 -53.33 -15.35 8.41
C THR A 247 -52.69 -16.61 9.02
N THR A 248 -52.62 -16.62 10.34
CA THR A 248 -52.35 -17.76 11.26
C THR A 248 -53.29 -18.96 11.06
N ASP A 249 -52.80 -20.20 11.21
CA ASP A 249 -53.44 -21.23 12.06
C ASP A 249 -52.52 -22.43 12.38
N ASN A 250 -52.76 -23.01 13.55
CA ASN A 250 -52.14 -24.19 14.15
C ASN A 250 -52.60 -25.51 13.48
N GLY A 251 -51.73 -26.53 13.45
CA GLY A 251 -52.15 -27.90 13.15
C GLY A 251 -51.04 -28.95 13.22
N LYS A 252 -51.19 -29.90 14.13
CA LYS A 252 -50.28 -31.01 14.49
C LYS A 252 -49.97 -32.01 13.36
N GLY A 253 -48.80 -32.64 13.43
CA GLY A 253 -48.70 -34.12 13.34
C GLY A 253 -47.61 -34.73 12.45
N PHE A 254 -46.78 -35.57 13.11
CA PHE A 254 -46.09 -36.79 12.65
C PHE A 254 -44.64 -36.72 12.14
N GLY A 255 -43.78 -37.52 12.81
CA GLY A 255 -42.81 -38.40 12.15
C GLY A 255 -41.33 -38.10 12.43
N ASN A 256 -40.69 -38.95 13.24
CA ASN A 256 -39.23 -39.05 13.42
C ASN A 256 -38.50 -39.31 12.10
N ASP A 257 -37.28 -38.78 11.97
CA ASP A 257 -36.10 -39.61 11.68
C ASP A 257 -34.81 -38.82 11.91
N ASP A 258 -33.78 -39.58 12.23
CA ASP A 258 -32.62 -39.20 13.02
C ASP A 258 -31.48 -38.56 12.21
N GLY A 259 -30.66 -37.79 12.93
CA GLY A 259 -29.20 -37.93 12.83
C GLY A 259 -28.44 -36.83 12.08
N TYR A 260 -27.93 -35.85 12.83
CA TYR A 260 -26.56 -35.37 12.64
C TYR A 260 -25.91 -35.07 13.99
N MET A 261 -24.81 -35.80 14.22
CA MET A 261 -23.96 -35.77 15.40
C MET A 261 -23.20 -34.45 15.50
N ASP A 262 -23.14 -33.92 16.72
CA ASP A 262 -22.39 -32.72 17.08
C ASP A 262 -20.90 -33.05 17.19
N VAL A 263 -20.06 -32.23 16.56
CA VAL A 263 -18.61 -32.45 16.30
C VAL A 263 -17.74 -32.21 17.55
N LEU A 264 -18.34 -32.19 18.74
CA LEU A 264 -17.69 -31.79 19.99
C LEU A 264 -17.09 -32.95 20.82
N ASP A 265 -17.22 -34.21 20.39
CA ASP A 265 -16.70 -35.37 21.14
C ASP A 265 -15.32 -35.89 20.70
N ILE A 266 -14.64 -35.26 19.73
CA ILE A 266 -13.34 -35.76 19.22
C ILE A 266 -12.13 -35.32 20.08
N PHE A 267 -12.27 -34.35 20.99
CA PHE A 267 -11.09 -33.79 21.70
C PHE A 267 -10.96 -34.11 23.19
N ASN A 268 -11.79 -34.98 23.77
CA ASN A 268 -11.65 -35.36 25.18
C ASN A 268 -11.46 -36.86 25.43
N GLY A 269 -10.20 -37.28 25.34
CA GLY A 269 -9.67 -38.44 26.06
C GLY A 269 -9.18 -39.57 25.14
N LYS A 270 -8.12 -40.30 25.47
CA LYS A 270 -7.29 -40.35 26.67
C LYS A 270 -6.15 -41.33 26.36
N LYS A 271 -5.00 -41.08 27.00
CA LYS A 271 -4.00 -42.06 27.46
C LYS A 271 -3.14 -42.79 26.44
#